data_AF-A0AAN8EJP7-F1
#
_entry.id   AF-A0AAN8EJP7-F1
#
_cell.length_a   1.000
_cell.length_b   1.000
_cell.length_c   1.000
_cell.angle_alpha   90.00
_cell.angle_beta   90.00
_cell.angle_gamma   90.00
#
_symmetry.space_group_name_H-M   'P 1'
#
loop_
_entity.id
_entity.type
_entity.pdbx_description
1 polymer ?
#
loop_
_entity_poly.entity_id
_entity_poly.type
_entity_poly.pdbx_seq_one_letter_code
_entity_poly.pdbx_strand_id
1 'polypeptide(L)'
;MPFNEEDTRFYRQDVETKGHTMSTEERRQLLERYLPKPSNVQSARKSTTTSPKRKSRHRRRIRPFLKQTLHLLLYLTIQFVFGVYIRIRQIISALFQKYIAIRHYHHRTPAYIQKDLKNLSRLPEHLSVILKYDSSTDDGLETLLDEVAELSAWSAAAGIPLLSVYEKSGILKQYMSALHEIVQQKLVLYFGAPPSTPTLRVLAPNHPSLSPIPSPTIPAQTNGTTNGNHRPTNISLNLLLLSESDGRATLVDLTRTLAEMAQAHKLRPKDITQDLIDTEITATTSIPALSSPTALANGTLKRNGTSSSVPSEPDLLIVFAPYIKLDGYPPWQIRLTEIFCVGDSGGDVSGRLRTRVEYQGFLRALWNFAGAEFRFGR
;
A
#
# COMPACT_ATOMS: atom_id res chain seq x y z
N MET A 1 -28.98 38.62 18.50
CA MET A 1 -30.30 38.16 18.93
C MET A 1 -30.12 36.73 19.40
N PRO A 2 -30.43 36.38 20.66
CA PRO A 2 -30.45 34.98 21.07
C PRO A 2 -31.61 34.27 20.33
N PHE A 3 -31.39 33.02 19.92
CA PHE A 3 -32.42 32.20 19.28
C PHE A 3 -33.51 31.84 20.29
N ASN A 4 -34.78 31.81 19.86
CA ASN A 4 -35.88 31.37 20.72
C ASN A 4 -35.72 29.87 21.02
N GLU A 5 -35.89 29.46 22.28
CA GLU A 5 -35.65 28.08 22.71
C GLU A 5 -36.65 27.10 22.08
N GLU A 6 -37.90 27.52 21.89
CA GLU A 6 -38.94 26.70 21.26
C GLU A 6 -38.62 26.43 19.79
N ASP A 7 -38.29 27.47 19.01
CA ASP A 7 -37.90 27.34 17.60
C ASP A 7 -36.64 26.45 17.44
N THR A 8 -35.73 26.52 18.41
CA THR A 8 -34.51 25.69 18.42
C THR A 8 -34.83 24.21 18.68
N ARG A 9 -35.81 23.92 19.56
CA ARG A 9 -36.27 22.54 19.81
C ARG A 9 -37.01 21.97 18.60
N PHE A 10 -37.89 22.74 17.99
CA PHE A 10 -38.62 22.33 16.77
C PHE A 10 -37.68 22.05 15.60
N TYR A 11 -36.66 22.90 15.40
CA TYR A 11 -35.63 22.66 14.38
C TYR A 11 -34.84 21.36 14.64
N ARG A 12 -34.45 21.12 15.90
CA ARG A 12 -33.69 19.89 16.26
C ARG A 12 -34.50 18.62 16.05
N GLN A 13 -35.78 18.64 16.37
CA GLN A 13 -36.68 17.50 16.16
C GLN A 13 -36.86 17.16 14.67
N ASP A 14 -36.89 18.16 13.79
CA ASP A 14 -36.94 17.95 12.34
C ASP A 14 -35.61 17.43 11.78
N VAL A 15 -34.47 17.86 12.33
CA VAL A 15 -33.15 17.32 11.97
C VAL A 15 -32.99 15.86 12.42
N GLU A 16 -33.45 15.51 13.62
CA GLU A 16 -33.43 14.13 14.14
C GLU A 16 -34.29 13.18 13.30
N THR A 17 -35.39 13.66 12.74
CA THR A 17 -36.29 12.90 11.86
C THR A 17 -35.90 12.96 10.37
N LYS A 18 -34.65 13.36 10.07
CA LYS A 18 -34.09 13.49 8.70
C LYS A 18 -34.91 14.39 7.77
N GLY A 19 -35.62 15.35 8.32
CA GLY A 19 -36.37 16.33 7.55
C GLY A 19 -37.71 15.84 6.99
N HIS A 20 -38.35 14.87 7.63
CA HIS A 20 -39.67 14.37 7.25
C HIS A 20 -40.84 15.03 8.01
N THR A 21 -40.56 15.85 9.03
CA THR A 21 -41.62 16.44 9.87
C THR A 21 -42.02 17.85 9.44
N MET A 22 -41.11 18.62 8.83
CA MET A 22 -41.43 19.94 8.29
C MET A 22 -41.45 19.98 6.75
N SER A 23 -42.42 20.67 6.19
CA SER A 23 -42.41 21.07 4.78
C SER A 23 -41.30 22.10 4.53
N THR A 24 -40.82 22.19 3.29
CA THR A 24 -39.77 23.15 2.89
C THR A 24 -40.17 24.60 3.16
N GLU A 25 -41.46 24.91 3.08
CA GLU A 25 -42.00 26.25 3.33
C GLU A 25 -42.01 26.60 4.83
N GLU A 26 -42.31 25.63 5.68
CA GLU A 26 -42.33 25.79 7.14
C GLU A 26 -40.92 26.03 7.68
N ARG A 27 -39.93 25.29 7.16
CA ARG A 27 -38.50 25.54 7.46
C ARG A 27 -38.07 26.94 7.06
N ARG A 28 -38.52 27.40 5.89
CA ARG A 28 -38.18 28.73 5.38
C ARG A 28 -38.75 29.82 6.27
N GLN A 29 -40.01 29.70 6.70
CA GLN A 29 -40.64 30.65 7.62
C GLN A 29 -39.97 30.69 9.00
N LEU A 30 -39.56 29.53 9.52
CA LEU A 30 -38.84 29.45 10.80
C LEU A 30 -37.49 30.18 10.73
N LEU A 31 -36.77 30.06 9.61
CA LEU A 31 -35.50 30.75 9.38
C LEU A 31 -35.64 32.24 9.04
N GLU A 32 -36.71 32.64 8.34
CA GLU A 32 -36.93 34.02 7.88
C GLU A 32 -37.00 35.03 9.04
N ARG A 33 -37.45 34.60 10.22
CA ARG A 33 -37.50 35.42 11.44
C ARG A 33 -36.12 35.80 11.98
N TYR A 34 -35.12 34.97 11.71
CA TYR A 34 -33.74 35.16 12.17
C TYR A 34 -32.83 35.73 11.08
N LEU A 35 -33.32 35.77 9.84
CA LEU A 35 -32.61 36.37 8.71
C LEU A 35 -32.73 37.90 8.78
N PRO A 36 -31.62 38.64 8.58
CA PRO A 36 -31.67 40.09 8.53
C PRO A 36 -32.52 40.55 7.35
N LYS A 37 -33.46 41.46 7.60
CA LYS A 37 -34.37 41.98 6.56
C LYS A 37 -33.55 42.57 5.40
N PRO A 38 -33.86 42.24 4.13
CA PRO A 38 -33.18 42.85 3.00
C PRO A 38 -33.46 44.35 3.01
N SER A 39 -32.40 45.15 2.99
CA SER A 39 -32.47 46.60 2.99
C SER A 39 -33.02 47.10 1.65
N ASN A 40 -34.35 47.27 1.59
CA ASN A 40 -35.00 47.91 0.46
C ASN A 40 -34.82 49.43 0.55
N VAL A 41 -33.99 49.93 -0.35
CA VAL A 41 -33.86 51.33 -0.71
C VAL A 41 -35.13 51.73 -1.46
N GLN A 42 -36.06 52.41 -0.78
CA GLN A 42 -36.89 53.53 -1.27
C GLN A 42 -38.19 53.66 -0.45
N SER A 43 -38.31 54.75 0.30
CA SER A 43 -39.32 55.80 0.08
C SER A 43 -39.58 56.55 1.39
N ALA A 44 -39.15 57.80 1.46
CA ALA A 44 -39.72 58.78 2.37
C ALA A 44 -39.74 60.13 1.65
N ARG A 45 -40.89 60.44 1.05
CA ARG A 45 -41.22 61.77 0.54
C ARG A 45 -42.17 62.40 1.55
N LYS A 46 -41.73 63.47 2.22
CA LYS A 46 -42.50 64.70 2.54
C LYS A 46 -41.73 65.58 3.54
N SER A 47 -41.26 66.73 3.09
CA SER A 47 -41.81 68.04 3.47
C SER A 47 -40.86 69.15 3.02
N THR A 48 -41.45 70.32 2.87
CA THR A 48 -41.05 71.51 2.15
C THR A 48 -39.98 72.36 2.84
N THR A 49 -39.24 73.09 2.00
CA THR A 49 -38.64 74.43 2.21
C THR A 49 -37.41 74.62 3.14
N THR A 50 -36.39 75.22 2.50
CA THR A 50 -35.38 76.21 3.00
C THR A 50 -34.23 75.79 3.94
N SER A 51 -33.06 75.52 3.31
CA SER A 51 -31.69 76.05 3.56
C SER A 51 -31.03 75.99 4.98
N PRO A 52 -29.71 76.22 5.12
CA PRO A 52 -28.61 75.34 4.70
C PRO A 52 -27.69 74.95 5.89
N LYS A 53 -27.06 73.75 5.92
CA LYS A 53 -25.81 73.54 6.72
C LYS A 53 -25.07 72.21 6.45
N ARG A 54 -23.86 72.38 5.90
CA ARG A 54 -22.56 71.72 6.15
C ARG A 54 -22.44 70.17 6.26
N LYS A 55 -21.79 69.64 5.20
CA LYS A 55 -20.62 68.72 5.18
C LYS A 55 -20.66 67.44 6.05
N SER A 56 -20.90 66.30 5.38
CA SER A 56 -20.13 65.07 5.64
C SER A 56 -19.97 64.28 4.35
N ARG A 57 -18.74 64.27 3.79
CA ARG A 57 -18.37 63.43 2.64
C ARG A 57 -18.12 62.02 3.16
N HIS A 58 -19.10 61.13 3.06
CA HIS A 58 -18.87 59.70 3.27
C HIS A 58 -18.27 59.09 1.99
N ARG A 59 -16.93 59.12 1.88
CA ARG A 59 -16.20 58.37 0.85
C ARG A 59 -16.46 56.88 1.08
N ARG A 60 -17.21 56.23 0.19
CA ARG A 60 -17.38 54.77 0.18
C ARG A 60 -15.99 54.11 0.18
N ARG A 61 -15.68 53.33 1.21
CA ARG A 61 -14.43 52.58 1.32
C ARG A 61 -14.44 51.46 0.27
N ILE A 62 -13.83 51.71 -0.89
CA ILE A 62 -13.53 50.70 -1.95
C ILE A 62 -12.33 49.82 -1.54
N ARG A 63 -11.54 50.27 -0.55
CA ARG A 63 -10.33 49.63 -0.04
C ARG A 63 -10.48 48.16 0.44
N PRO A 64 -11.53 47.75 1.19
CA PRO A 64 -11.65 46.36 1.63
C PRO A 64 -11.95 45.40 0.47
N PHE A 65 -12.77 45.81 -0.50
CA PHE A 65 -13.04 45.01 -1.70
C PHE A 65 -11.77 44.82 -2.53
N LEU A 66 -11.05 45.91 -2.83
CA LEU A 66 -9.80 45.84 -3.59
C LEU A 66 -8.73 44.98 -2.90
N LYS A 67 -8.65 45.05 -1.56
CA LYS A 67 -7.73 44.22 -0.76
C LYS A 67 -8.10 42.74 -0.85
N GLN A 68 -9.39 42.42 -0.83
CA GLN A 68 -9.88 41.04 -0.90
C GLN A 68 -9.72 40.45 -2.30
N THR A 69 -10.00 41.22 -3.37
CA THR A 69 -9.70 40.77 -4.75
C THR A 69 -8.20 40.64 -4.98
N LEU A 70 -7.38 41.54 -4.47
CA LEU A 70 -5.92 41.43 -4.57
C LEU A 70 -5.39 40.19 -3.83
N HIS A 71 -5.90 39.91 -2.63
CA HIS A 71 -5.52 38.72 -1.87
C HIS A 71 -5.91 37.42 -2.61
N LEU A 72 -7.13 37.35 -3.15
CA LEU A 72 -7.59 36.19 -3.91
C LEU A 72 -6.77 36.00 -5.19
N LEU A 73 -6.49 37.09 -5.90
CA LEU A 73 -5.68 37.08 -7.12
C LEU A 73 -4.25 36.62 -6.81
N LEU A 74 -3.62 37.17 -5.78
CA LEU A 74 -2.29 36.75 -5.33
C LEU A 74 -2.28 35.27 -4.92
N TYR A 75 -3.27 34.81 -4.16
CA TYR A 75 -3.40 33.41 -3.77
C TYR A 75 -3.53 32.49 -5.00
N LEU A 76 -4.36 32.85 -5.98
CA LEU A 76 -4.51 32.11 -7.24
C LEU A 76 -3.22 32.11 -8.05
N THR A 77 -2.51 33.24 -8.13
CA THR A 77 -1.22 33.32 -8.84
C THR A 77 -0.18 32.44 -8.18
N ILE A 78 -0.06 32.48 -6.84
CA ILE A 78 0.86 31.61 -6.09
C ILE A 78 0.49 30.15 -6.33
N GLN A 79 -0.78 29.77 -6.17
CA GLN A 79 -1.25 28.41 -6.37
C GLN A 79 -1.02 27.92 -7.81
N PHE A 80 -1.20 28.80 -8.80
CA PHE A 80 -0.92 28.49 -10.20
C PHE A 80 0.58 28.27 -10.44
N VAL A 81 1.44 29.18 -9.95
CA VAL A 81 2.90 29.07 -10.11
C VAL A 81 3.43 27.81 -9.41
N PHE A 82 3.01 27.55 -8.17
CA PHE A 82 3.39 26.33 -7.44
C PHE A 82 2.84 25.07 -8.10
N GLY A 83 1.60 25.10 -8.58
CA GLY A 83 1.00 23.98 -9.31
C GLY A 83 1.76 23.66 -10.61
N VAL A 84 2.14 24.68 -11.38
CA VAL A 84 2.96 24.54 -12.58
C VAL A 84 4.36 24.03 -12.23
N TYR A 85 5.01 24.59 -11.22
CA TYR A 85 6.34 24.16 -10.77
C TYR A 85 6.35 22.68 -10.35
N ILE A 86 5.40 22.25 -9.53
CA ILE A 86 5.29 20.86 -9.07
C ILE A 86 5.06 19.93 -10.26
N ARG A 87 4.16 20.29 -11.19
CA ARG A 87 3.90 19.47 -12.40
C ARG A 87 5.12 19.39 -13.33
N ILE A 88 5.84 20.48 -13.55
CA ILE A 88 7.07 20.49 -14.35
C ILE A 88 8.11 19.57 -13.70
N ARG A 89 8.31 19.67 -12.39
CA ARG A 89 9.25 18.82 -11.65
C ARG A 89 8.86 17.34 -11.75
N GLN A 90 7.57 17.02 -11.63
CA GLN A 90 7.04 15.65 -11.80
C GLN A 90 7.28 15.13 -13.22
N ILE A 91 7.00 15.93 -14.26
CA ILE A 91 7.24 15.57 -15.66
C ILE A 91 8.72 15.31 -15.92
N ILE A 92 9.62 16.18 -15.45
CA ILE A 92 11.07 15.99 -15.62
C ILE A 92 11.52 14.68 -14.96
N SER A 93 11.07 14.43 -13.72
CA SER A 93 11.36 13.17 -13.01
C SER A 93 10.83 11.94 -13.75
N ALA A 94 9.60 12.00 -14.25
CA ALA A 94 8.97 10.92 -15.00
C ALA A 94 9.67 10.66 -16.34
N LEU A 95 10.04 11.71 -17.08
CA LEU A 95 10.80 11.60 -18.34
C LEU A 95 12.18 11.00 -18.11
N PHE A 96 12.87 11.40 -17.04
CA PHE A 96 14.16 10.83 -16.67
C PHE A 96 14.03 9.34 -16.33
N GLN A 97 13.01 8.96 -15.57
CA GLN A 97 12.73 7.56 -15.24
C GLN A 97 12.41 6.74 -16.49
N LYS A 98 11.56 7.25 -17.39
CA LYS A 98 11.23 6.60 -18.67
C LYS A 98 12.45 6.48 -19.59
N TYR A 99 13.28 7.51 -19.67
CA TYR A 99 14.52 7.46 -20.45
C TYR A 99 15.47 6.38 -19.93
N ILE A 100 15.66 6.32 -18.60
CA ILE A 100 16.46 5.25 -17.97
C ILE A 100 15.84 3.89 -18.24
N ALA A 101 14.52 3.74 -18.10
CA ALA A 101 13.83 2.49 -18.35
C ALA A 101 14.06 2.02 -19.79
N ILE A 102 13.77 2.85 -20.80
CA ILE A 102 13.93 2.53 -22.22
C ILE A 102 15.38 2.16 -22.55
N ARG A 103 16.35 2.95 -22.06
CA ARG A 103 17.77 2.71 -22.32
C ARG A 103 18.26 1.40 -21.68
N HIS A 104 17.67 0.98 -20.56
CA HIS A 104 18.10 -0.22 -19.82
C HIS A 104 17.19 -1.45 -20.03
N TYR A 105 16.20 -1.38 -20.94
CA TYR A 105 15.26 -2.48 -21.19
C TYR A 105 15.88 -3.75 -21.81
N HIS A 106 17.18 -3.75 -22.16
CA HIS A 106 17.78 -4.79 -23.02
C HIS A 106 18.61 -5.87 -22.31
N HIS A 107 18.68 -5.90 -20.98
CA HIS A 107 19.44 -6.93 -20.26
C HIS A 107 18.61 -7.58 -19.14
N ARG A 108 17.64 -8.42 -19.53
CA ARG A 108 16.94 -9.35 -18.61
C ARG A 108 17.89 -10.49 -18.19
N THR A 109 18.97 -10.14 -17.50
CA THR A 109 19.94 -11.11 -17.00
C THR A 109 20.14 -10.91 -15.50
N PRO A 110 20.25 -11.99 -14.71
CA PRO A 110 20.46 -11.90 -13.27
C PRO A 110 21.78 -11.20 -12.94
N ALA A 111 22.81 -11.37 -13.78
CA ALA A 111 24.09 -10.71 -13.62
C ALA A 111 24.00 -9.17 -13.69
N TYR A 112 23.08 -8.64 -14.51
CA TYR A 112 22.84 -7.20 -14.61
C TYR A 112 22.23 -6.66 -13.32
N ILE A 113 21.19 -7.34 -12.81
CA ILE A 113 20.54 -6.98 -11.54
C ILE A 113 21.54 -7.05 -10.39
N GLN A 114 22.30 -8.16 -10.29
CA GLN A 114 23.33 -8.29 -9.26
C GLN A 114 24.38 -7.19 -9.34
N LYS A 115 24.76 -6.73 -10.55
CA LYS A 115 25.69 -5.62 -10.74
C LYS A 115 25.16 -4.31 -10.17
N ASP A 116 23.88 -4.00 -10.40
CA ASP A 116 23.24 -2.79 -9.87
C ASP A 116 23.17 -2.79 -8.33
N LEU A 117 23.17 -3.99 -7.72
CA LEU A 117 23.05 -4.19 -6.28
C LEU A 117 24.40 -4.33 -5.55
N LYS A 118 25.53 -4.44 -6.26
CA LYS A 118 26.87 -4.69 -5.65
C LYS A 118 27.27 -3.71 -4.55
N ASN A 119 26.77 -2.48 -4.62
CA ASN A 119 27.13 -1.40 -3.72
C ASN A 119 26.12 -1.21 -2.57
N LEU A 120 25.09 -2.06 -2.47
CA LEU A 120 24.14 -2.02 -1.37
C LEU A 120 24.76 -2.65 -0.11
N SER A 121 24.60 -1.98 1.03
CA SER A 121 25.08 -2.44 2.32
C SER A 121 24.27 -3.62 2.88
N ARG A 122 22.99 -3.71 2.53
CA ARG A 122 22.04 -4.73 2.98
C ARG A 122 20.88 -4.89 2.01
N LEU A 123 20.21 -6.03 2.10
CA LEU A 123 19.00 -6.38 1.34
C LEU A 123 17.94 -6.92 2.31
N PRO A 124 16.64 -6.76 2.00
CA PRO A 124 15.57 -7.36 2.79
C PRO A 124 15.59 -8.88 2.62
N GLU A 125 15.38 -9.63 3.71
CA GLU A 125 15.13 -11.07 3.66
C GLU A 125 13.70 -11.35 3.20
N HIS A 126 12.77 -10.47 3.58
CA HIS A 126 11.38 -10.53 3.17
C HIS A 126 10.95 -9.21 2.53
N LEU A 127 10.74 -9.24 1.22
CA LEU A 127 10.18 -8.15 0.45
C LEU A 127 8.67 -8.35 0.28
N SER A 128 7.87 -7.33 0.55
CA SER A 128 6.45 -7.32 0.23
C SER A 128 6.10 -6.21 -0.76
N VAL A 129 5.11 -6.46 -1.61
CA VAL A 129 4.64 -5.52 -2.64
C VAL A 129 3.12 -5.46 -2.65
N ILE A 130 2.56 -4.24 -2.72
CA ILE A 130 1.12 -4.04 -2.94
C ILE A 130 0.86 -3.73 -4.41
N LEU A 131 0.08 -4.59 -5.06
CA LEU A 131 -0.37 -4.44 -6.43
C LEU A 131 -1.88 -4.18 -6.49
N LYS A 132 -2.31 -3.53 -7.57
CA LYS A 132 -3.72 -3.26 -7.85
C LYS A 132 -4.16 -4.04 -9.07
N TYR A 133 -5.26 -4.77 -8.94
CA TYR A 133 -5.95 -5.36 -10.08
C TYR A 133 -6.84 -4.30 -10.75
N ASP A 134 -6.69 -4.14 -12.07
CA ASP A 134 -7.55 -3.28 -12.88
C ASP A 134 -8.58 -4.14 -13.61
N SER A 135 -9.81 -4.17 -13.08
CA SER A 135 -10.91 -4.93 -13.70
C SER A 135 -11.55 -4.20 -14.89
N SER A 136 -11.13 -2.97 -15.21
CA SER A 136 -11.72 -2.18 -16.30
C SER A 136 -11.16 -2.53 -17.67
N THR A 137 -9.99 -3.16 -17.70
CA THR A 137 -9.31 -3.60 -18.92
C THR A 137 -9.41 -5.12 -19.06
N ASP A 138 -9.76 -5.60 -20.26
CA ASP A 138 -9.83 -7.04 -20.55
C ASP A 138 -8.50 -7.78 -20.26
N ASP A 139 -7.37 -7.08 -20.42
CA ASP A 139 -6.01 -7.60 -20.16
C ASP A 139 -5.49 -7.28 -18.74
N GLY A 140 -6.38 -6.90 -17.82
CA GLY A 140 -5.98 -6.50 -16.47
C GLY A 140 -5.33 -7.63 -15.67
N LEU A 141 -5.82 -8.86 -15.87
CA LEU A 141 -5.33 -10.05 -15.18
C LEU A 141 -3.98 -10.50 -15.72
N GLU A 142 -3.80 -10.60 -17.05
CA GLU A 142 -2.51 -11.04 -17.61
C GLU A 142 -1.42 -10.02 -17.28
N THR A 143 -1.72 -8.73 -17.34
CA THR A 143 -0.81 -7.67 -16.88
C THR A 143 -0.42 -7.85 -15.42
N LEU A 144 -1.36 -8.19 -14.53
CA LEU A 144 -1.05 -8.46 -13.11
C LEU A 144 -0.16 -9.70 -12.94
N LEU A 145 -0.46 -10.80 -13.63
CA LEU A 145 0.36 -12.01 -13.59
C LEU A 145 1.78 -11.76 -14.13
N ASP A 146 1.92 -10.98 -15.19
CA ASP A 146 3.22 -10.59 -15.76
C ASP A 146 4.03 -9.73 -14.78
N GLU A 147 3.42 -8.74 -14.13
CA GLU A 147 4.08 -7.91 -13.12
C GLU A 147 4.60 -8.74 -11.93
N VAL A 148 3.79 -9.70 -11.45
CA VAL A 148 4.22 -10.62 -10.37
C VAL A 148 5.40 -11.47 -10.83
N ALA A 149 5.39 -11.94 -12.09
CA ALA A 149 6.48 -12.71 -12.65
C ALA A 149 7.76 -11.89 -12.83
N GLU A 150 7.66 -10.63 -13.26
CA GLU A 150 8.80 -9.71 -13.32
C GLU A 150 9.39 -9.42 -11.94
N LEU A 151 8.55 -9.12 -10.93
CA LEU A 151 9.00 -8.92 -9.54
C LEU A 151 9.66 -10.16 -8.96
N SER A 152 9.12 -11.35 -9.26
CA SER A 152 9.69 -12.63 -8.83
C SER A 152 11.08 -12.84 -9.42
N ALA A 153 11.25 -12.57 -10.72
CA ALA A 153 12.56 -12.66 -11.37
C ALA A 153 13.56 -11.64 -10.79
N TRP A 154 13.14 -10.41 -10.53
CA TRP A 154 14.01 -9.40 -9.92
C TRP A 154 14.39 -9.75 -8.49
N SER A 155 13.43 -10.24 -7.70
CA SER A 155 13.67 -10.64 -6.30
C SER A 155 14.63 -11.83 -6.23
N ALA A 156 14.42 -12.86 -7.07
CA ALA A 156 15.34 -13.98 -7.17
C ALA A 156 16.74 -13.55 -7.63
N ALA A 157 16.83 -12.64 -8.61
CA ALA A 157 18.12 -12.16 -9.10
C ALA A 157 18.85 -11.30 -8.08
N ALA A 158 18.11 -10.55 -7.27
CA ALA A 158 18.62 -9.79 -6.14
C ALA A 158 19.06 -10.66 -4.97
N GLY A 159 18.65 -11.94 -4.92
CA GLY A 159 18.91 -12.84 -3.81
C GLY A 159 17.95 -12.67 -2.63
N ILE A 160 16.77 -12.09 -2.86
CA ILE A 160 15.70 -11.95 -1.86
C ILE A 160 14.93 -13.28 -1.81
N PRO A 161 14.95 -14.01 -0.67
CA PRO A 161 14.41 -15.37 -0.61
C PRO A 161 12.88 -15.44 -0.49
N LEU A 162 12.24 -14.39 0.03
CA LEU A 162 10.78 -14.33 0.23
C LEU A 162 10.20 -13.05 -0.38
N LEU A 163 9.32 -13.23 -1.35
CA LEU A 163 8.50 -12.19 -1.96
C LEU A 163 7.04 -12.40 -1.57
N SER A 164 6.46 -11.45 -0.84
CA SER A 164 5.02 -11.37 -0.61
C SER A 164 4.38 -10.43 -1.62
N VAL A 165 3.28 -10.86 -2.24
CA VAL A 165 2.46 -10.01 -3.12
C VAL A 165 1.07 -9.91 -2.54
N TYR A 166 0.68 -8.68 -2.20
CA TYR A 166 -0.66 -8.36 -1.78
C TYR A 166 -1.48 -7.80 -2.95
N GLU A 167 -2.62 -8.42 -3.19
CA GLU A 167 -3.68 -7.90 -4.05
C GLU A 167 -5.01 -8.01 -3.30
N LYS A 168 -5.75 -6.91 -3.25
CA LYS A 168 -6.91 -6.77 -2.36
C LYS A 168 -7.98 -7.84 -2.58
N SER A 169 -8.37 -8.09 -3.84
CA SER A 169 -9.51 -8.97 -4.17
C SER A 169 -9.22 -10.45 -3.92
N GLY A 170 -7.95 -10.85 -3.89
CA GLY A 170 -7.53 -12.24 -3.77
C GLY A 170 -7.60 -13.01 -5.10
N ILE A 171 -7.71 -12.33 -6.24
CA ILE A 171 -7.75 -12.96 -7.57
C ILE A 171 -6.49 -13.81 -7.81
N LEU A 172 -5.32 -13.35 -7.36
CA LEU A 172 -4.05 -14.08 -7.50
C LEU A 172 -4.08 -15.47 -6.87
N LYS A 173 -4.81 -15.65 -5.76
CA LYS A 173 -4.96 -16.95 -5.11
C LYS A 173 -5.80 -17.93 -5.94
N GLN A 174 -6.79 -17.42 -6.68
CA GLN A 174 -7.63 -18.24 -7.56
C GLN A 174 -6.85 -18.76 -8.78
N TYR A 175 -5.88 -17.98 -9.25
CA TYR A 175 -5.04 -18.30 -10.41
C TYR A 175 -3.65 -18.81 -10.03
N MET A 176 -3.48 -19.39 -8.85
CA MET A 176 -2.16 -19.75 -8.29
C MET A 176 -1.38 -20.72 -9.18
N SER A 177 -2.04 -21.70 -9.81
CA SER A 177 -1.40 -22.65 -10.72
C SER A 177 -0.90 -21.97 -12.00
N ALA A 178 -1.74 -21.14 -12.64
CA ALA A 178 -1.36 -20.38 -13.82
C ALA A 178 -0.22 -19.40 -13.50
N LEU A 179 -0.29 -18.73 -12.35
CA LEU A 179 0.77 -17.84 -11.88
C LEU A 179 2.09 -18.59 -11.68
N HIS A 180 2.07 -19.78 -11.06
CA HIS A 180 3.26 -20.61 -10.89
C HIS A 180 3.93 -20.90 -12.23
N GLU A 181 3.17 -21.28 -13.27
CA GLU A 181 3.70 -21.53 -14.61
C GLU A 181 4.32 -20.28 -15.24
N ILE A 182 3.62 -19.13 -15.18
CA ILE A 182 4.11 -17.85 -15.75
C ILE A 182 5.39 -17.38 -15.04
N VAL A 183 5.43 -17.46 -13.71
CA VAL A 183 6.61 -17.09 -12.92
C VAL A 183 7.77 -18.03 -13.24
N GLN A 184 7.52 -19.34 -13.33
CA GLN A 184 8.55 -20.33 -13.67
C GLN A 184 9.12 -20.08 -15.07
N GLN A 185 8.27 -19.83 -16.07
CA GLN A 185 8.71 -19.46 -17.41
C GLN A 185 9.58 -18.19 -17.37
N LYS A 186 9.17 -17.17 -16.60
CA LYS A 186 9.96 -15.93 -16.44
C LYS A 186 11.30 -16.19 -15.78
N LEU A 187 11.36 -17.03 -14.75
CA LEU A 187 12.61 -17.44 -14.11
C LEU A 187 13.54 -18.16 -15.09
N VAL A 188 13.02 -19.08 -15.91
CA VAL A 188 13.81 -19.74 -16.97
C VAL A 188 14.34 -18.72 -17.98
N LEU A 189 13.54 -17.71 -18.36
CA LEU A 189 13.97 -16.66 -19.28
C LEU A 189 15.13 -15.80 -18.72
N TYR A 190 15.17 -15.56 -17.41
CA TYR A 190 16.25 -14.80 -16.78
C TYR A 190 17.48 -15.66 -16.50
N PHE A 191 17.30 -16.85 -15.93
CA PHE A 191 18.38 -17.67 -15.37
C PHE A 191 18.85 -18.80 -16.31
N GLY A 192 18.16 -19.04 -17.42
CA GLY A 192 18.38 -20.19 -18.29
C GLY A 192 17.69 -21.47 -17.77
N ALA A 193 18.00 -22.60 -18.40
CA ALA A 193 17.47 -23.91 -18.03
C ALA A 193 18.05 -24.41 -16.68
N PRO A 194 17.36 -25.32 -15.97
CA PRO A 194 17.90 -25.96 -14.77
C PRO A 194 19.30 -26.56 -15.04
N PRO A 195 20.26 -26.46 -14.09
CA PRO A 195 20.10 -26.21 -12.65
C PRO A 195 20.27 -24.74 -12.21
N SER A 196 20.48 -23.79 -13.12
CA SER A 196 20.68 -22.38 -12.74
C SER A 196 19.38 -21.66 -12.38
N THR A 197 18.22 -22.19 -12.80
CA THR A 197 16.90 -21.65 -12.47
C THR A 197 16.60 -21.80 -10.98
N PRO A 198 16.12 -20.74 -10.31
CA PRO A 198 15.68 -20.82 -8.93
C PRO A 198 14.53 -21.81 -8.72
N THR A 199 14.52 -22.51 -7.58
CA THR A 199 13.37 -23.32 -7.16
C THR A 199 12.26 -22.39 -6.66
N LEU A 200 11.14 -22.34 -7.39
CA LEU A 200 9.96 -21.57 -7.01
C LEU A 200 9.04 -22.38 -6.09
N ARG A 201 8.50 -21.73 -5.06
CA ARG A 201 7.38 -22.24 -4.26
C ARG A 201 6.32 -21.16 -4.14
N VAL A 202 5.09 -21.45 -4.57
CA VAL A 202 3.97 -20.51 -4.47
C VAL A 202 3.06 -20.92 -3.30
N LEU A 203 2.78 -19.94 -2.45
CA LEU A 203 2.15 -20.10 -1.16
C LEU A 203 0.99 -19.11 -1.05
N ALA A 204 -0.12 -19.52 -0.43
CA ALA A 204 -1.19 -18.63 -0.04
C ALA A 204 -1.83 -19.15 1.26
N PRO A 205 -2.25 -18.27 2.19
CA PRO A 205 -3.00 -18.67 3.37
C PRO A 205 -4.23 -19.50 2.99
N ASN A 206 -4.50 -20.57 3.74
CA ASN A 206 -5.61 -21.51 3.50
C ASN A 206 -5.62 -22.20 2.13
N HIS A 207 -4.50 -22.22 1.41
CA HIS A 207 -4.37 -22.92 0.12
C HIS A 207 -3.24 -23.96 0.17
N PRO A 208 -3.39 -25.13 -0.46
CA PRO A 208 -2.28 -26.08 -0.58
C PRO A 208 -1.11 -25.45 -1.33
N SER A 209 0.11 -25.59 -0.80
CA SER A 209 1.32 -25.08 -1.45
C SER A 209 1.57 -25.79 -2.78
N LEU A 210 1.94 -25.04 -3.82
CA LEU A 210 2.41 -25.60 -5.08
C LEU A 210 3.94 -25.63 -5.06
N SER A 211 4.48 -26.83 -4.90
CA SER A 211 5.92 -27.12 -5.05
C SER A 211 6.15 -27.92 -6.34
N PRO A 212 7.37 -27.90 -6.90
CA PRO A 212 7.67 -28.65 -8.12
C PRO A 212 7.38 -30.14 -7.94
N ILE A 213 6.80 -30.75 -8.98
CA ILE A 213 6.86 -32.20 -9.19
C ILE A 213 8.35 -32.56 -9.25
N PRO A 214 8.84 -33.56 -8.49
CA PRO A 214 10.23 -33.93 -8.52
C PRO A 214 10.60 -34.36 -9.94
N SER A 215 11.46 -33.58 -10.60
CA SER A 215 12.15 -34.03 -11.79
C SER A 215 12.95 -35.29 -11.41
N PRO A 216 12.94 -36.37 -12.19
CA PRO A 216 13.64 -37.59 -11.83
C PRO A 216 15.12 -37.29 -11.67
N THR A 217 15.61 -37.41 -10.44
CA THR A 217 17.02 -37.34 -10.11
C THR A 217 17.73 -38.47 -10.86
N ILE A 218 18.30 -38.17 -12.02
CA ILE A 218 19.30 -39.05 -12.63
C ILE A 218 20.51 -39.01 -11.69
N PRO A 219 20.94 -40.13 -11.10
CA PRO A 219 22.16 -40.14 -10.30
C PRO A 219 23.32 -39.77 -11.22
N ALA A 220 23.94 -38.62 -10.96
CA ALA A 220 25.20 -38.27 -11.60
C ALA A 220 26.24 -39.34 -11.19
N GLN A 221 26.53 -40.27 -12.10
CA GLN A 221 27.64 -41.18 -11.96
C GLN A 221 28.91 -40.33 -11.86
N THR A 222 29.54 -40.39 -10.70
CA THR A 222 30.87 -39.87 -10.45
C THR A 222 31.85 -40.55 -11.38
N ASN A 223 32.45 -39.79 -12.31
CA ASN A 223 33.80 -39.97 -12.81
C ASN A 223 34.16 -38.78 -13.72
N GLY A 224 35.04 -37.90 -13.24
CA GLY A 224 35.56 -36.80 -14.07
C GLY A 224 36.09 -35.61 -13.27
N THR A 225 37.38 -35.66 -12.95
CA THR A 225 38.21 -34.62 -12.35
C THR A 225 38.09 -33.27 -13.07
N THR A 226 37.51 -32.24 -12.45
CA THR A 226 37.85 -30.84 -12.75
C THR A 226 37.77 -29.98 -11.48
N ASN A 227 38.90 -29.35 -11.14
CA ASN A 227 39.00 -28.34 -10.09
C ASN A 227 38.20 -27.10 -10.51
N GLY A 228 37.06 -26.88 -9.87
CA GLY A 228 36.29 -25.65 -9.94
C GLY A 228 35.38 -25.55 -8.73
N ASN A 229 35.69 -24.65 -7.79
CA ASN A 229 34.91 -24.35 -6.58
C ASN A 229 33.58 -23.65 -6.90
N HIS A 230 32.75 -24.20 -7.79
CA HIS A 230 31.38 -23.74 -8.00
C HIS A 230 30.41 -24.75 -7.37
N ARG A 231 30.22 -24.62 -6.06
CA ARG A 231 29.08 -25.23 -5.38
C ARG A 231 27.82 -24.63 -6.04
N PRO A 232 26.90 -25.42 -6.63
CA PRO A 232 25.66 -24.87 -7.14
C PRO A 232 24.89 -24.29 -5.95
N THR A 233 24.84 -22.97 -5.85
CA THR A 233 23.96 -22.29 -4.90
C THR A 233 22.54 -22.56 -5.36
N ASN A 234 21.84 -23.49 -4.70
CA ASN A 234 20.42 -23.70 -4.94
C ASN A 234 19.67 -22.44 -4.51
N ILE A 235 19.42 -21.54 -5.46
CA ILE A 235 18.62 -20.34 -5.23
C ILE A 235 17.16 -20.81 -5.11
N SER A 236 16.50 -20.50 -4.00
CA SER A 236 15.06 -20.75 -3.83
C SER A 236 14.34 -19.43 -3.65
N LEU A 237 13.17 -19.30 -4.28
CA LEU A 237 12.27 -18.16 -4.13
C LEU A 237 10.93 -18.66 -3.60
N ASN A 238 10.52 -18.14 -2.45
CA ASN A 238 9.17 -18.32 -1.93
C ASN A 238 8.32 -17.12 -2.33
N LEU A 239 7.22 -17.37 -3.03
CA LEU A 239 6.22 -16.38 -3.42
C LEU A 239 4.97 -16.56 -2.56
N LEU A 240 4.72 -15.63 -1.63
CA LEU A 240 3.56 -15.62 -0.76
C LEU A 240 2.48 -14.67 -1.30
N LEU A 241 1.28 -15.18 -1.55
CA LEU A 241 0.14 -14.41 -2.06
C LEU A 241 -0.78 -14.04 -0.90
N LEU A 242 -1.00 -12.73 -0.74
CA LEU A 242 -1.83 -12.16 0.31
C LEU A 242 -3.02 -11.41 -0.28
N SER A 243 -4.13 -11.38 0.47
CA SER A 243 -5.34 -10.63 0.15
C SER A 243 -5.95 -9.97 1.38
N GLU A 244 -6.99 -9.16 1.21
CA GLU A 244 -7.64 -8.44 2.31
C GLU A 244 -8.14 -9.38 3.44
N SER A 245 -8.53 -10.61 3.06
CA SER A 245 -8.92 -11.68 3.99
C SER A 245 -7.82 -12.09 4.98
N ASP A 246 -6.55 -11.89 4.63
CA ASP A 246 -5.41 -12.32 5.45
C ASP A 246 -4.96 -11.25 6.44
N GLY A 247 -5.65 -10.11 6.46
CA GLY A 247 -5.34 -9.00 7.35
C GLY A 247 -6.24 -8.98 8.58
N ARG A 248 -7.18 -8.04 8.60
CA ARG A 248 -8.02 -7.81 9.78
C ARG A 248 -8.95 -8.99 10.08
N ALA A 249 -9.44 -9.66 9.05
CA ALA A 249 -10.33 -10.82 9.22
C ALA A 249 -9.60 -11.95 9.98
N THR A 250 -8.36 -12.25 9.62
CA THR A 250 -7.52 -13.22 10.34
C THR A 250 -7.34 -12.85 11.82
N LEU A 251 -7.14 -11.57 12.15
CA LEU A 251 -7.05 -11.14 13.55
C LEU A 251 -8.37 -11.35 14.31
N VAL A 252 -9.51 -11.08 13.67
CA VAL A 252 -10.83 -11.29 14.25
C VAL A 252 -11.09 -12.78 14.48
N ASP A 253 -10.76 -13.63 13.51
CA ASP A 253 -10.95 -15.07 13.61
C ASP A 253 -10.03 -15.68 14.67
N LEU A 254 -8.75 -15.28 14.71
CA LEU A 254 -7.84 -15.68 15.79
C LEU A 254 -8.36 -15.25 17.17
N THR A 255 -8.86 -14.02 17.28
CA THR A 255 -9.45 -13.54 18.54
C THR A 255 -10.66 -14.37 18.95
N ARG A 256 -11.53 -14.75 18.00
CA ARG A 256 -12.67 -15.64 18.26
C ARG A 256 -12.19 -17.00 18.77
N THR A 257 -11.24 -17.62 18.09
CA THR A 257 -10.67 -18.93 18.49
C THR A 257 -10.05 -18.87 19.88
N LEU A 258 -9.24 -17.84 20.17
CA LEU A 258 -8.62 -17.68 21.50
C LEU A 258 -9.68 -17.46 22.59
N ALA A 259 -10.75 -16.70 22.30
CA ALA A 259 -11.86 -16.50 23.23
C ALA A 259 -12.64 -17.79 23.50
N GLU A 260 -12.95 -18.58 22.47
CA GLU A 260 -13.60 -19.89 22.61
C GLU A 260 -12.74 -20.87 23.41
N MET A 261 -11.43 -20.90 23.17
CA MET A 261 -10.48 -21.71 23.94
C MET A 261 -10.42 -21.26 25.41
N ALA A 262 -10.50 -19.95 25.66
CA ALA A 262 -10.53 -19.42 27.02
C ALA A 262 -11.84 -19.76 27.76
N GLN A 263 -12.99 -19.66 27.07
CA GLN A 263 -14.30 -20.05 27.61
C GLN A 263 -14.37 -21.57 27.89
N ALA A 264 -13.74 -22.39 27.04
CA ALA A 264 -13.61 -23.82 27.25
C ALA A 264 -12.55 -24.20 28.31
N HIS A 265 -11.96 -23.22 29.01
CA HIS A 265 -10.90 -23.39 30.00
C HIS A 265 -9.63 -24.10 29.49
N LYS A 266 -9.40 -24.10 28.17
CA LYS A 266 -8.18 -24.66 27.54
C LYS A 266 -6.99 -23.70 27.59
N LEU A 267 -7.27 -22.40 27.70
CA LEU A 267 -6.27 -21.33 27.75
C LEU A 267 -6.70 -20.31 28.82
N ARG A 268 -5.77 -19.75 29.59
CA ARG A 268 -6.11 -18.64 30.50
C ARG A 268 -5.88 -17.32 29.77
N PRO A 269 -6.71 -16.27 30.01
CA PRO A 269 -6.53 -14.98 29.33
C PRO A 269 -5.13 -14.36 29.48
N LYS A 270 -4.46 -14.61 30.62
CA LYS A 270 -3.08 -14.16 30.89
C LYS A 270 -2.01 -14.87 30.06
N ASP A 271 -2.33 -16.02 29.48
CA ASP A 271 -1.41 -16.78 28.63
C ASP A 271 -1.45 -16.26 27.18
N ILE A 272 -2.40 -15.35 26.84
CA ILE A 272 -2.47 -14.67 25.54
C ILE A 272 -1.38 -13.59 25.50
N THR A 273 -0.23 -13.96 24.95
CA THR A 273 0.94 -13.09 24.77
C THR A 273 1.12 -12.70 23.31
N GLN A 274 1.91 -11.66 23.05
CA GLN A 274 2.25 -11.25 21.68
C GLN A 274 2.93 -12.39 20.90
N ASP A 275 3.79 -13.17 21.56
CA ASP A 275 4.47 -14.32 20.95
C ASP A 275 3.48 -15.42 20.52
N LEU A 276 2.43 -15.65 21.30
CA LEU A 276 1.36 -16.59 20.94
C LEU A 276 0.63 -16.10 19.68
N ILE A 277 0.30 -14.80 19.65
CA ILE A 277 -0.37 -14.19 18.49
C ILE A 277 0.54 -14.25 17.26
N ASP A 278 1.83 -13.90 17.39
CA ASP A 278 2.83 -13.99 16.31
C ASP A 278 2.91 -15.43 15.78
N THR A 279 2.95 -16.43 16.67
CA THR A 279 3.02 -17.85 16.30
C THR A 279 1.76 -18.31 15.56
N GLU A 280 0.57 -17.97 16.06
CA GLU A 280 -0.70 -18.39 15.46
C GLU A 280 -0.99 -17.67 14.13
N ILE A 281 -0.70 -16.37 14.03
CA ILE A 281 -0.79 -15.65 12.76
C ILE A 281 0.19 -16.24 11.77
N THR A 282 1.43 -16.52 12.18
CA THR A 282 2.43 -17.17 11.32
C THR A 282 1.96 -18.56 10.91
N ALA A 283 1.35 -19.37 11.78
CA ALA A 283 0.80 -20.67 11.41
C ALA A 283 -0.37 -20.57 10.42
N THR A 284 -1.23 -19.55 10.58
CA THR A 284 -2.40 -19.32 9.73
C THR A 284 -2.03 -18.69 8.38
N THR A 285 -0.99 -17.86 8.36
CA THR A 285 -0.54 -17.10 7.18
C THR A 285 0.69 -17.68 6.48
N SER A 286 1.40 -18.64 7.10
CA SER A 286 2.66 -19.20 6.59
C SER A 286 2.75 -20.74 6.64
N ILE A 287 3.18 -21.28 5.50
CA ILE A 287 4.15 -22.38 5.28
C ILE A 287 4.08 -23.62 6.20
N PRO A 288 3.25 -24.62 5.88
CA PRO A 288 3.30 -25.94 6.54
C PRO A 288 4.58 -26.76 6.25
N ALA A 289 5.41 -26.36 5.28
CA ALA A 289 6.41 -27.24 4.65
C ALA A 289 7.89 -27.06 5.11
N LEU A 290 8.18 -26.26 6.15
CA LEU A 290 9.53 -26.17 6.72
C LEU A 290 9.64 -26.48 8.22
N SER A 291 8.52 -26.72 8.91
CA SER A 291 8.54 -27.32 10.24
C SER A 291 8.77 -28.83 10.09
N SER A 292 10.03 -29.25 10.20
CA SER A 292 10.41 -30.66 10.43
C SER A 292 9.53 -31.25 11.54
N PRO A 293 8.92 -32.44 11.38
CA PRO A 293 7.99 -33.01 12.36
C PRO A 293 8.62 -33.50 13.67
N THR A 294 9.88 -33.15 13.97
CA THR A 294 10.65 -33.73 15.09
C THR A 294 10.65 -32.89 16.38
N ALA A 295 9.98 -31.74 16.44
CA ALA A 295 10.05 -30.83 17.59
C ALA A 295 8.94 -31.01 18.65
N LEU A 296 8.19 -32.12 18.63
CA LEU A 296 7.15 -32.40 19.63
C LEU A 296 7.34 -33.73 20.37
N ALA A 297 8.57 -34.05 20.79
CA ALA A 297 8.80 -35.27 21.57
C ALA A 297 9.67 -35.14 22.83
N ASN A 298 10.52 -34.13 23.01
CA ASN A 298 11.36 -34.07 24.22
C ASN A 298 11.39 -32.68 24.85
N GLY A 299 10.75 -32.59 26.02
CA GLY A 299 10.88 -31.46 26.92
C GLY A 299 12.32 -31.35 27.43
N THR A 300 13.06 -30.39 26.91
CA THR A 300 14.25 -29.83 27.57
C THR A 300 14.57 -28.49 26.93
N LEU A 301 14.22 -27.41 27.62
CA LEU A 301 14.58 -26.04 27.27
C LEU A 301 16.10 -25.87 27.34
N LYS A 302 16.79 -26.07 26.22
CA LYS A 302 18.11 -25.47 25.98
C LYS A 302 17.96 -24.30 25.02
N ARG A 303 17.96 -23.11 25.62
CA ARG A 303 18.16 -21.81 24.99
C ARG A 303 19.54 -21.78 24.32
N ASN A 304 19.58 -22.10 23.03
CA ASN A 304 20.63 -21.69 22.10
C ASN A 304 19.93 -21.24 20.82
N GLY A 305 20.09 -19.96 20.48
CA GLY A 305 19.44 -19.35 19.33
C GLY A 305 19.93 -19.96 18.01
N THR A 306 18.97 -20.48 17.26
CA THR A 306 18.86 -20.57 15.79
C THR A 306 17.60 -21.39 15.52
N SER A 307 16.43 -20.83 15.80
CA SER A 307 15.18 -21.35 15.25
C SER A 307 15.05 -20.79 13.84
N SER A 308 15.05 -21.67 12.84
CA SER A 308 14.80 -21.38 11.43
C SER A 308 13.34 -20.95 11.20
N SER A 309 12.88 -19.91 11.89
CA SER A 309 11.60 -19.26 11.65
C SER A 309 11.76 -18.34 10.47
N VAL A 310 11.16 -18.70 9.33
CA VAL A 310 11.02 -17.80 8.17
C VAL A 310 10.46 -16.47 8.68
N PRO A 311 11.07 -15.31 8.35
CA PRO A 311 10.59 -14.02 8.83
C PRO A 311 9.18 -13.78 8.30
N SER A 312 8.19 -13.84 9.21
CA SER A 312 6.78 -13.61 8.91
C SER A 312 6.50 -12.14 8.59
N GLU A 313 7.36 -11.24 9.07
CA GLU A 313 7.24 -9.80 8.90
C GLU A 313 8.11 -9.33 7.73
N PRO A 314 7.58 -8.55 6.78
CA PRO A 314 8.39 -8.00 5.70
C PRO A 314 9.34 -6.93 6.24
N ASP A 315 10.58 -6.93 5.77
CA ASP A 315 11.55 -5.88 6.09
C ASP A 315 11.28 -4.61 5.28
N LEU A 316 10.85 -4.80 4.03
CA LEU A 316 10.54 -3.74 3.07
C LEU A 316 9.17 -4.00 2.43
N LEU A 317 8.32 -2.98 2.43
CA LEU A 317 7.05 -2.95 1.71
C LEU A 317 7.11 -1.91 0.59
N ILE A 318 6.94 -2.33 -0.66
CA ILE A 318 6.89 -1.43 -1.81
C ILE A 318 5.44 -1.19 -2.23
N VAL A 319 5.07 0.09 -2.34
CA VAL A 319 3.77 0.53 -2.83
C VAL A 319 3.94 1.21 -4.20
N PHE A 320 3.55 0.50 -5.26
CA PHE A 320 3.51 1.05 -6.63
C PHE A 320 2.22 1.87 -6.81
N ALA A 321 2.21 3.07 -6.25
CA ALA A 321 1.07 4.01 -6.31
C ALA A 321 1.55 5.46 -6.14
N PRO A 322 0.73 6.46 -6.52
CA PRO A 322 1.07 7.88 -6.31
C PRO A 322 1.14 8.31 -4.85
N TYR A 323 0.51 7.57 -3.94
CA TYR A 323 0.52 7.81 -2.51
C TYR A 323 0.40 6.48 -1.74
N ILE A 324 0.79 6.49 -0.47
CA ILE A 324 0.72 5.30 0.39
C ILE A 324 -0.75 4.96 0.64
N LYS A 325 -1.15 3.76 0.22
CA LYS A 325 -2.45 3.19 0.52
C LYS A 325 -2.28 1.70 0.72
N LEU A 326 -2.51 1.24 1.95
CA LEU A 326 -2.32 -0.16 2.34
C LEU A 326 -3.53 -1.04 2.00
N ASP A 327 -4.70 -0.45 1.78
CA ASP A 327 -5.90 -1.12 1.24
C ASP A 327 -6.28 -2.45 1.90
N GLY A 328 -6.02 -2.60 3.21
CA GLY A 328 -6.33 -3.82 3.96
C GLY A 328 -5.16 -4.77 4.13
N TYR A 329 -3.95 -4.40 3.68
CA TYR A 329 -2.71 -5.17 3.89
C TYR A 329 -2.59 -5.62 5.36
N PRO A 330 -2.14 -6.86 5.62
CA PRO A 330 -2.07 -7.42 6.96
C PRO A 330 -1.35 -6.50 7.97
N PRO A 331 -2.11 -5.90 8.92
CA PRO A 331 -1.59 -4.78 9.71
C PRO A 331 -0.65 -5.23 10.82
N TRP A 332 -0.74 -6.49 11.25
CA TRP A 332 0.08 -7.03 12.33
C TRP A 332 1.54 -7.21 11.90
N GLN A 333 1.78 -7.72 10.69
CA GLN A 333 3.13 -8.00 10.19
C GLN A 333 3.95 -6.75 9.85
N ILE A 334 3.36 -5.56 9.74
CA ILE A 334 4.07 -4.35 9.25
C ILE A 334 4.58 -3.42 10.36
N ARG A 335 4.72 -3.92 11.58
CA ARG A 335 5.09 -3.11 12.76
C ARG A 335 6.46 -2.46 12.67
N LEU A 336 7.42 -3.09 12.00
CA LEU A 336 8.81 -2.62 11.84
C LEU A 336 9.24 -2.54 10.37
N THR A 337 8.30 -2.70 9.44
CA THR A 337 8.56 -2.71 8.01
C THR A 337 8.87 -1.31 7.50
N GLU A 338 9.94 -1.17 6.73
CA GLU A 338 10.19 0.05 5.98
C GLU A 338 9.22 0.14 4.80
N ILE A 339 8.48 1.26 4.66
CA ILE A 339 7.49 1.41 3.60
C ILE A 339 8.01 2.40 2.55
N PHE A 340 8.29 1.89 1.36
CA PHE A 340 8.69 2.69 0.22
C PHE A 340 7.53 2.88 -0.76
N CYS A 341 7.16 4.14 -1.02
CA CYS A 341 6.18 4.49 -2.04
C CYS A 341 6.89 5.02 -3.28
N VAL A 342 6.63 4.38 -4.43
CA VAL A 342 7.29 4.75 -5.69
C VAL A 342 6.84 6.14 -6.17
N GLY A 343 5.59 6.52 -5.88
CA GLY A 343 4.99 7.78 -6.32
C GLY A 343 4.57 7.77 -7.79
N ASP A 344 4.02 8.89 -8.25
CA ASP A 344 3.64 9.07 -9.66
C ASP A 344 4.89 9.13 -10.53
N SER A 345 5.19 8.01 -11.20
CA SER A 345 6.34 7.87 -12.09
C SER A 345 5.97 8.20 -13.55
N GLY A 346 4.71 8.58 -13.84
CA GLY A 346 4.22 8.56 -15.21
C GLY A 346 2.99 9.39 -15.50
N GLY A 347 3.03 10.70 -15.30
CA GLY A 347 2.22 11.70 -16.02
C GLY A 347 0.70 11.66 -15.84
N ASP A 348 0.14 10.67 -15.13
CA ASP A 348 -1.27 10.64 -14.80
C ASP A 348 -1.55 11.38 -13.50
N VAL A 349 -1.63 12.71 -13.63
CA VAL A 349 -2.00 13.65 -12.56
C VAL A 349 -3.40 13.36 -12.00
N SER A 350 -4.22 12.54 -12.67
CA SER A 350 -5.55 12.20 -12.19
C SER A 350 -5.55 11.18 -11.06
N GLY A 351 -4.45 10.42 -10.88
CA GLY A 351 -4.34 9.34 -9.89
C GLY A 351 -5.35 8.22 -10.10
N ARG A 352 -5.95 8.13 -11.30
CA ARG A 352 -6.98 7.16 -11.66
C ARG A 352 -6.37 5.91 -12.29
N LEU A 353 -5.25 6.02 -12.96
CA LEU A 353 -4.59 4.90 -13.62
C LEU A 353 -3.67 4.15 -12.66
N ARG A 354 -3.65 2.82 -12.81
CA ARG A 354 -2.71 1.92 -12.12
C ARG A 354 -1.27 2.31 -12.45
N THR A 355 -0.43 2.44 -11.42
CA THR A 355 1.02 2.61 -11.61
C THR A 355 1.61 1.26 -11.95
N ARG A 356 2.17 1.12 -13.17
CA ARG A 356 2.85 -0.11 -13.60
C ARG A 356 4.07 -0.38 -12.72
N VAL A 357 4.38 -1.65 -12.51
CA VAL A 357 5.63 -2.06 -11.88
C VAL A 357 6.81 -1.75 -12.80
N GLU A 358 7.81 -1.07 -12.27
CA GLU A 358 9.03 -0.70 -13.00
C GLU A 358 10.28 -1.13 -12.23
N TYR A 359 11.27 -1.67 -12.93
CA TYR A 359 12.55 -2.09 -12.34
C TYR A 359 13.26 -0.94 -11.62
N GLN A 360 13.17 0.28 -12.13
CA GLN A 360 13.74 1.46 -11.48
C GLN A 360 13.02 1.81 -10.17
N GLY A 361 11.72 1.57 -10.05
CA GLY A 361 10.99 1.69 -8.79
C GLY A 361 11.48 0.66 -7.77
N PHE A 362 11.61 -0.60 -8.19
CA PHE A 362 12.16 -1.69 -7.39
C PHE A 362 13.58 -1.39 -6.89
N LEU A 363 14.49 -1.01 -7.78
CA LEU A 363 15.89 -0.70 -7.44
C LEU A 363 15.98 0.47 -6.45
N ARG A 364 15.24 1.56 -6.69
CA ARG A 364 15.19 2.71 -5.76
C ARG A 364 14.70 2.31 -4.38
N ALA A 365 13.72 1.43 -4.27
CA ALA A 365 13.24 0.93 -2.99
C ALA A 365 14.35 0.21 -2.22
N LEU A 366 15.11 -0.67 -2.90
CA LEU A 366 16.25 -1.37 -2.29
C LEU A 366 17.36 -0.42 -1.84
N TRP A 367 17.67 0.62 -2.62
CA TRP A 367 18.64 1.65 -2.22
C TRP A 367 18.20 2.43 -0.98
N ASN A 368 16.92 2.83 -0.91
CA ASN A 368 16.40 3.51 0.28
C ASN A 368 16.41 2.57 1.50
N PHE A 369 16.01 1.31 1.32
CA PHE A 369 16.08 0.31 2.37
C PHE A 369 17.52 0.11 2.86
N ALA A 370 18.51 0.05 1.98
CA ALA A 370 19.91 -0.11 2.38
C ALA A 370 20.46 1.10 3.16
N GLY A 371 19.96 2.31 2.86
CA GLY A 371 20.35 3.54 3.53
C GLY A 371 19.58 3.87 4.81
N ALA A 372 18.47 3.19 5.10
CA ALA A 372 17.64 3.50 6.27
C ALA A 372 18.33 3.17 7.61
N GLU A 373 17.97 3.85 8.68
CA GLU A 373 18.50 3.58 10.02
C GLU A 373 17.42 2.93 10.91
N PHE A 374 17.67 1.71 11.38
CA PHE A 374 16.75 0.99 12.26
C PHE A 374 17.19 1.13 13.71
N ARG A 375 16.47 1.98 14.47
CA ARG A 375 16.85 2.31 15.84
C ARG A 375 16.21 1.41 16.91
N PHE A 376 15.14 0.68 16.57
CA PHE A 376 14.47 -0.27 17.48
C PHE A 376 14.26 0.27 18.92
N GLY A 377 13.90 1.56 19.03
CA GLY A 377 13.67 2.22 20.32
C GLY A 377 14.93 2.63 21.11
N ARG A 378 16.13 2.63 20.49
CA ARG A 378 17.40 3.05 21.10
C ARG A 378 17.82 4.48 20.76
#